data_AF-A0A3N1AUH6-F1
#
_entry.id   AF-A0A3N1AUH6-F1
#
_cell.length_a   1.000
_cell.length_b   1.000
_cell.length_c   1.000
_cell.angle_alpha   90.00
_cell.angle_beta   90.00
_cell.angle_gamma   90.00
#
_symmetry.space_group_name_H-M   'P 1'
#
loop_
_entity.id
_entity.type
_entity.pdbx_description
1 polymer ?
#
loop_
_entity_poly.entity_id
_entity_poly.type
_entity_poly.pdbx_seq_one_letter_code
_entity_poly.pdbx_strand_id
1 'polypeptide(L)'
;MDHLTPRTPTSTPSRSKNQSPKSNMIISTDKLTPDPLVKEILMAVPKRKMSRSNTRHRRARWKATATQVTPCPCPRKEMVVPHQACTHCGLYKGRQVVDRP
;
A
#
# COMPACT_ATOMS: atom_id res chain seq x y z
N MET A 1 44.63 -18.71 -27.57
CA MET A 1 43.36 -19.47 -27.72
C MET A 1 42.46 -18.95 -26.62
N ASP A 2 41.96 -17.74 -26.82
CA ASP A 2 41.39 -16.89 -25.77
C ASP A 2 39.92 -16.71 -26.07
N HIS A 3 39.09 -17.56 -25.48
CA HIS A 3 37.64 -17.46 -25.59
C HIS A 3 37.11 -16.47 -24.55
N LEU A 4 37.14 -15.19 -24.92
CA LEU A 4 36.40 -14.12 -24.22
C LEU A 4 34.90 -14.35 -24.41
N THR A 5 34.19 -14.63 -23.33
CA THR A 5 32.72 -14.65 -23.29
C THR A 5 32.17 -13.22 -23.22
N PRO A 6 31.12 -12.86 -23.99
CA PRO A 6 30.52 -11.54 -23.91
C PRO A 6 29.65 -11.42 -22.64
N ARG A 7 29.99 -10.45 -21.79
CA ARG A 7 29.16 -10.06 -20.63
C ARG A 7 27.96 -9.25 -21.13
N THR A 8 26.75 -9.72 -20.83
CA THR A 8 25.52 -8.97 -21.09
C THR A 8 25.40 -7.76 -20.15
N PRO A 9 25.01 -6.57 -20.63
CA PRO A 9 24.75 -5.43 -19.77
C PRO A 9 23.36 -5.58 -19.11
N THR A 10 23.31 -5.76 -17.79
CA THR A 10 22.07 -5.65 -17.03
C THR A 10 21.68 -4.17 -16.95
N SER A 11 20.67 -3.75 -17.72
CA SER A 11 20.08 -2.42 -17.60
C SER A 11 19.31 -2.31 -16.27
N THR A 12 19.79 -1.45 -15.38
CA THR A 12 19.03 -1.05 -14.19
C THR A 12 18.11 0.11 -14.59
N PRO A 13 16.78 0.04 -14.34
CA PRO A 13 15.94 1.19 -14.61
C PRO A 13 16.26 2.30 -13.61
N SER A 14 16.68 3.45 -14.14
CA SER A 14 16.95 4.68 -13.42
C SER A 14 15.64 5.21 -12.83
N ARG A 15 15.59 5.28 -11.49
CA ARG A 15 14.48 5.85 -10.73
C ARG A 15 14.40 7.36 -11.02
N SER A 16 13.45 7.76 -11.86
CA SER A 16 13.12 9.17 -12.11
C SER A 16 12.85 9.89 -10.77
N LYS A 17 13.71 10.86 -10.44
CA LYS A 17 13.52 11.76 -9.31
C LYS A 17 12.59 12.87 -9.77
N ASN A 18 11.28 12.65 -9.68
CA ASN A 18 10.32 13.76 -9.70
C ASN A 18 10.46 14.53 -8.39
N GLN A 19 11.32 15.54 -8.43
CA GLN A 19 11.64 16.41 -7.31
C GLN A 19 10.71 17.63 -7.40
N SER A 20 9.50 17.50 -6.87
CA SER A 20 8.62 18.65 -6.68
C SER A 20 9.28 19.64 -5.71
N PRO A 21 9.35 20.93 -6.03
CA PRO A 21 9.94 21.91 -5.14
C PRO A 21 9.02 22.08 -3.93
N LYS A 22 9.50 21.71 -2.76
CA LYS A 22 8.82 22.04 -1.51
C LYS A 22 9.06 23.51 -1.26
N SER A 23 8.09 24.35 -1.62
CA SER A 23 8.00 25.72 -1.12
C SER A 23 7.77 25.64 0.39
N ASN A 24 8.85 25.76 1.16
CA ASN A 24 8.75 26.01 2.59
C ASN A 24 8.30 27.47 2.78
N MET A 25 7.00 27.72 2.70
CA MET A 25 6.41 28.93 3.27
C MET A 25 6.57 28.82 4.79
N ILE A 26 7.55 29.55 5.33
CA ILE A 26 7.73 29.73 6.77
C ILE A 26 6.58 30.62 7.22
N ILE A 27 5.54 30.03 7.81
CA ILE A 27 4.54 30.80 8.54
C ILE A 27 5.21 31.25 9.83
N SER A 28 5.40 32.55 9.98
CA SER A 28 5.97 33.21 11.15
C SER A 28 5.18 32.82 12.41
N THR A 29 5.73 31.95 13.24
CA THR A 29 5.16 31.61 14.55
C THR A 29 5.65 32.60 15.60
N ASP A 30 5.32 33.88 15.43
CA ASP A 30 5.40 34.84 16.52
C ASP A 30 3.99 35.02 17.06
N LYS A 31 3.78 34.53 18.29
CA LYS A 31 2.54 34.57 19.09
C LYS A 31 1.61 33.37 18.95
N LEU A 32 2.06 32.23 19.46
CA LEU A 32 1.19 31.43 20.32
C LEU A 32 1.88 31.32 21.69
N THR A 33 1.21 31.85 22.70
CA THR A 33 1.49 31.59 24.11
C THR A 33 1.65 30.08 24.34
N PRO A 34 2.60 29.62 25.17
CA PRO A 34 2.61 28.22 25.55
C PRO A 34 1.38 27.98 26.43
N ASP A 35 0.33 27.36 25.87
CA ASP A 35 -0.78 26.86 26.66
C ASP A 35 -0.22 25.90 27.73
N PRO A 36 -0.45 26.15 29.03
CA PRO A 36 0.19 25.39 30.11
C PRO A 36 -0.30 23.93 30.22
N LEU A 37 -1.23 23.49 29.35
CA LEU A 37 -1.81 22.15 29.33
C LEU A 37 -1.12 21.14 28.39
N VAL A 38 -0.02 21.50 27.72
CA VAL A 38 0.70 20.53 26.85
C VAL A 38 1.63 19.57 27.61
N LYS A 39 1.67 19.62 28.95
CA LYS A 39 2.64 18.88 29.77
C LYS A 39 2.13 17.56 30.37
N GLU A 40 0.88 17.17 30.12
CA GLU A 40 0.29 15.91 30.62
C GLU A 40 0.32 14.74 29.62
N ILE A 41 1.39 14.63 28.82
CA ILE A 41 1.61 13.48 27.92
C ILE A 41 2.32 12.35 28.69
N LEU A 42 1.70 11.80 29.75
CA LEU A 42 2.42 10.94 30.70
C LEU A 42 2.12 9.43 30.67
N MET A 43 1.39 8.89 29.68
CA MET A 43 1.13 7.44 29.70
C MET A 43 1.97 6.57 28.75
N ALA A 44 2.54 7.10 27.67
CA ALA A 44 3.54 6.40 26.85
C ALA A 44 4.17 7.32 25.79
N VAL A 45 5.24 8.05 26.14
CA VAL A 45 6.00 8.83 25.14
C VAL A 45 7.21 8.03 24.64
N PRO A 46 7.42 7.92 23.31
CA PRO A 46 8.61 7.28 22.76
C PRO A 46 9.89 7.94 23.30
N LYS A 47 10.72 7.17 24.00
CA LYS A 47 11.96 7.67 24.60
C LYS A 47 12.96 8.22 23.58
N ARG A 48 13.00 7.63 22.37
CA ARG A 48 13.91 8.00 21.27
C ARG A 48 13.24 7.76 19.92
N LYS A 49 13.73 8.47 18.89
CA LYS A 49 13.38 8.22 17.50
C LYS A 49 13.82 6.81 17.08
N MET A 50 12.93 6.07 16.44
CA MET A 50 13.25 4.75 15.92
C MET A 50 14.20 4.83 14.73
N SER A 51 15.18 3.93 14.67
CA SER A 51 16.13 3.85 13.56
C SER A 51 15.42 3.58 12.23
N ARG A 52 16.08 3.95 11.13
CA ARG A 52 15.59 3.66 9.78
C ARG A 52 15.43 2.15 9.54
N SER A 53 16.32 1.33 10.09
CA SER A 53 16.24 -0.14 9.99
C SER A 53 15.02 -0.69 10.73
N ASN A 54 14.82 -0.33 12.00
CA ASN A 54 13.71 -0.83 12.82
C ASN A 54 12.34 -0.40 12.25
N THR A 55 12.27 0.82 11.70
CA THR A 55 11.06 1.31 11.04
C THR A 55 10.72 0.48 9.80
N ARG A 56 11.71 0.14 8.98
CA ARG A 56 11.52 -0.71 7.79
C ARG A 56 11.14 -2.12 8.18
N HIS A 57 11.82 -2.71 9.17
CA HIS A 57 11.54 -4.07 9.64
C HIS A 57 10.10 -4.21 10.14
N ARG A 58 9.61 -3.26 10.95
CA ARG A 58 8.21 -3.26 11.42
C ARG A 58 7.21 -3.12 10.27
N ARG A 59 7.44 -2.18 9.34
CA ARG A 59 6.56 -1.97 8.17
C ARG A 59 6.56 -3.15 7.19
N ALA A 60 7.65 -3.92 7.12
CA ALA A 60 7.74 -5.08 6.23
C ALA A 60 6.72 -6.19 6.55
N ARG A 61 6.15 -6.19 7.76
CA ARG A 61 5.09 -7.12 8.15
C ARG A 61 3.69 -6.68 7.67
N TRP A 62 3.53 -5.41 7.31
CA TRP A 62 2.26 -4.87 6.85
C TRP A 62 2.13 -5.07 5.34
N LYS A 63 1.77 -6.30 4.96
CA LYS A 63 1.53 -6.69 3.57
C LYS A 63 0.05 -7.06 3.41
N ALA A 64 -0.56 -6.57 2.34
CA ALA A 64 -1.88 -7.02 1.93
C ALA A 64 -1.74 -8.39 1.24
N THR A 65 -2.64 -9.32 1.57
CA THR A 65 -2.77 -10.59 0.85
C THR A 65 -3.83 -10.41 -0.24
N ALA A 66 -3.55 -10.93 -1.44
CA ALA A 66 -4.54 -10.94 -2.51
C ALA A 66 -5.73 -11.81 -2.10
N THR A 67 -6.95 -11.38 -2.46
CA THR A 67 -8.16 -12.15 -2.18
C THR A 67 -8.23 -13.34 -3.14
N GLN A 68 -8.48 -14.53 -2.59
CA GLN A 68 -8.70 -15.72 -3.39
C GLN A 68 -10.04 -15.60 -4.13
N VAL A 69 -10.01 -15.83 -5.44
CA VAL A 69 -11.16 -15.72 -6.32
C VAL A 69 -11.34 -17.00 -7.12
N THR A 70 -12.58 -17.31 -7.46
CA THR A 70 -12.98 -18.50 -8.22
C THR A 70 -13.80 -18.10 -9.44
N PRO A 71 -13.69 -18.83 -10.56
CA PRO A 71 -14.48 -18.51 -11.75
C PRO A 71 -15.97 -18.74 -11.51
N CYS A 72 -16.80 -17.80 -11.97
CA CYS A 72 -18.24 -17.93 -11.96
C CYS A 72 -18.68 -19.08 -12.90
N PRO A 73 -19.70 -19.88 -12.54
CA PRO A 73 -20.24 -20.92 -13.42
C PRO A 73 -20.96 -20.39 -14.68
N CYS A 74 -21.16 -19.08 -14.81
CA CYS A 74 -21.77 -18.49 -16.00
C CYS A 74 -20.83 -18.53 -17.22
N PRO A 75 -21.34 -18.40 -18.46
CA PRO A 75 -20.52 -18.45 -19.68
C PRO A 75 -19.38 -17.43 -19.70
N ARG A 76 -19.56 -16.29 -19.05
CA ARG A 76 -18.57 -15.20 -18.97
C ARG A 76 -17.39 -15.51 -18.02
N LYS A 77 -17.54 -16.49 -17.12
CA LYS A 77 -16.49 -16.97 -16.19
C LYS A 77 -15.72 -15.87 -15.45
N GLU A 78 -16.42 -14.82 -15.01
CA GLU A 78 -15.81 -13.74 -14.24
C GLU A 78 -15.27 -14.24 -12.89
N MET A 79 -14.22 -13.61 -12.36
CA MET A 79 -13.62 -14.00 -11.07
C MET A 79 -14.46 -13.45 -9.91
N VAL A 80 -15.00 -14.35 -9.09
CA VAL A 80 -15.90 -14.03 -7.98
C VAL A 80 -15.26 -14.42 -6.66
N VAL A 81 -15.52 -13.63 -5.62
CA VAL A 81 -15.13 -13.97 -4.24
C VAL A 81 -16.03 -15.11 -3.74
N PRO A 82 -15.48 -16.18 -3.15
CA PRO A 82 -16.27 -17.26 -2.56
C PRO A 82 -17.32 -16.75 -1.56
N HIS A 83 -18.44 -17.47 -1.46
CA HIS A 83 -19.58 -17.15 -0.59
C HIS A 83 -20.35 -15.86 -0.91
N GLN A 84 -20.04 -15.18 -2.01
CA GLN A 84 -20.78 -14.02 -2.49
C GLN A 84 -21.48 -14.32 -3.82
N ALA A 85 -22.59 -13.62 -4.09
CA ALA A 85 -23.20 -13.64 -5.41
C ALA A 85 -22.30 -12.92 -6.42
N CYS A 86 -22.29 -13.38 -7.66
CA CYS A 86 -21.53 -12.73 -8.72
C CYS A 86 -22.03 -11.29 -8.93
N THR A 87 -21.13 -10.31 -8.87
CA THR A 87 -21.48 -8.89 -9.07
C THR A 87 -21.97 -8.59 -10.48
N HIS A 88 -21.58 -9.40 -11.47
CA HIS A 88 -21.98 -9.21 -12.87
C HIS A 88 -23.31 -9.87 -13.18
N CYS A 89 -23.44 -11.18 -12.96
CA CYS A 89 -24.63 -11.92 -13.36
C CYS A 89 -25.62 -12.22 -12.23
N GLY A 90 -25.35 -11.85 -10.98
CA GLY A 90 -26.29 -12.06 -9.86
C GLY A 90 -26.49 -13.51 -9.42
N LEU A 91 -25.73 -14.45 -10.01
CA LEU A 91 -25.80 -15.88 -9.70
C LEU A 91 -25.10 -16.23 -8.38
N TYR A 92 -25.74 -17.09 -7.60
CA TYR A 92 -25.17 -17.76 -6.43
C TYR A 92 -25.66 -19.21 -6.37
N LYS A 93 -24.74 -20.17 -6.23
CA LYS A 93 -25.06 -21.62 -6.22
C LYS A 93 -25.95 -22.06 -7.40
N GLY A 94 -25.74 -21.48 -8.59
CA GLY A 94 -26.49 -21.82 -9.80
C GLY A 94 -27.93 -21.26 -9.84
N ARG A 95 -28.32 -20.40 -8.90
CA ARG A 95 -29.62 -19.73 -8.88
C ARG A 95 -29.44 -18.22 -9.02
N GLN A 96 -30.38 -17.57 -9.71
CA GLN A 96 -30.44 -16.12 -9.82
C GLN A 96 -30.96 -15.57 -8.48
N VAL A 97 -30.13 -14.80 -7.76
CA VAL A 97 -30.51 -14.22 -6.46
C VAL A 97 -30.72 -12.72 -6.56
N VAL A 98 -29.95 -12.05 -7.42
CA VAL A 98 -30.09 -10.63 -7.69
C VAL A 98 -30.45 -10.48 -9.15
N ASP A 99 -31.59 -9.87 -9.46
CA ASP A 99 -31.88 -9.49 -10.84
C ASP A 99 -30.94 -8.33 -11.21
N ARG A 100 -29.95 -8.61 -12.05
CA ARG A 100 -28.93 -7.67 -12.48
C ARG A 100 -28.88 -7.72 -14.01
N PRO A 101 -29.03 -6.57 -14.70
CA PRO A 101 -29.27 -6.51 -16.14
C PRO A 101 -28.08 -6.99 -16.98
#